data_AF-A0A920EW06-F1
#
_entry.id   AF-A0A920EW06-F1
#
_cell.length_a   1.000
_cell.length_b   1.000
_cell.length_c   1.000
_cell.angle_alpha   90.00
_cell.angle_beta   90.00
_cell.angle_gamma   90.00
#
_symmetry.space_group_name_H-M   'P 1'
#
loop_
_entity.id
_entity.type
_entity.pdbx_description
1 polymer ?
#
loop_
_entity_poly.entity_id
_entity_poly.type
_entity_poly.pdbx_seq_one_letter_code
_entity_poly.pdbx_strand_id
1 'polypeptide(L)'
;MQTNSFISAASFQETTKVLTDAATLGKVDTLNGLKENVIVGRLIPAGTGKMTTDYENIAFERDKEIIEKKSVRKYRKLVIFFSISA
;
A
#
# COMPACT_ATOMS: atom_id res chain seq x y z
N MET A 1 18.78 15.91 -13.44
CA MET A 1 17.54 15.18 -13.08
C MET A 1 17.60 14.87 -11.58
N GLN A 2 16.87 15.59 -10.74
CA GLN A 2 16.74 15.27 -9.31
C GLN A 2 15.54 14.34 -9.12
N THR A 3 15.75 13.19 -8.50
CA THR A 3 14.69 12.29 -8.02
C THR A 3 14.46 12.56 -6.53
N ASN A 4 13.22 12.41 -6.07
CA ASN A 4 12.89 12.56 -4.65
C ASN A 4 13.38 11.37 -3.80
N SER A 5 13.61 10.22 -4.43
CA SER A 5 14.17 9.03 -3.80
C SER A 5 15.69 9.12 -3.71
N PHE A 6 16.23 9.13 -2.50
CA PHE A 6 17.68 9.12 -2.30
C PHE A 6 18.29 7.76 -2.66
N ILE A 7 17.52 6.66 -2.53
CA ILE A 7 17.96 5.32 -2.94
C ILE A 7 18.17 5.29 -4.46
N SER A 8 17.19 5.78 -5.21
CA SER A 8 17.28 5.92 -6.67
C SER A 8 18.36 6.93 -7.10
N ALA A 9 18.61 7.99 -6.33
CA ALA A 9 19.66 8.96 -6.62
C ALA A 9 21.07 8.38 -6.40
N ALA A 10 21.28 7.71 -5.26
CA ALA A 10 22.57 7.16 -4.85
C ALA A 10 23.03 5.99 -5.76
N SER A 11 22.12 5.39 -6.52
CA SER A 11 22.41 4.26 -7.40
C SER A 11 23.08 4.63 -8.72
N PHE A 12 23.08 5.91 -9.11
CA PHE A 12 23.65 6.34 -10.40
C PHE A 12 25.11 6.78 -10.21
N GLN A 13 25.36 7.79 -9.37
CA GLN A 13 26.67 8.35 -9.04
C GLN A 13 26.60 9.09 -7.69
N GLU A 14 27.76 9.54 -7.16
CA GLU A 14 27.87 10.35 -5.92
C GLU A 14 27.27 9.69 -4.66
N THR A 15 27.30 8.36 -4.57
CA THR A 15 26.64 7.55 -3.51
C THR A 15 26.94 8.07 -2.09
N THR A 16 28.21 8.34 -1.76
CA THR A 16 28.60 8.81 -0.42
C THR A 16 27.97 10.16 -0.07
N LYS A 17 27.94 11.10 -1.01
CA LYS A 17 27.37 12.44 -0.80
C LYS A 17 25.85 12.34 -0.62
N VAL A 18 25.17 11.63 -1.51
CA VAL A 18 23.71 11.46 -1.46
C VAL A 18 23.26 10.77 -0.16
N LEU A 19 23.97 9.73 0.28
CA LEU A 19 23.63 9.03 1.53
C LEU A 19 23.92 9.88 2.77
N THR A 20 25.01 10.66 2.77
CA THR A 20 25.34 11.56 3.89
C THR A 20 24.30 12.67 4.03
N ASP A 21 23.89 13.29 2.93
CA ASP A 21 22.86 14.32 2.92
C ASP A 21 21.50 13.74 3.36
N ALA A 22 21.15 12.52 2.93
CA ALA A 22 19.93 11.86 3.34
C ALA A 22 19.92 11.49 4.83
N ALA A 23 21.05 10.99 5.36
CA ALA A 23 21.18 10.62 6.76
C ALA A 23 21.15 11.83 7.69
N THR A 24 21.82 12.93 7.32
CA THR A 24 21.83 14.18 8.12
C THR A 24 20.47 14.86 8.15
N LEU A 25 19.70 14.79 7.05
CA LEU A 25 18.34 15.32 6.97
C LEU A 25 17.26 14.36 7.48
N GLY A 26 17.62 13.12 7.84
CA GLY A 26 16.66 12.10 8.26
C GLY A 26 15.63 11.74 7.19
N LYS A 27 16.01 11.77 5.91
CA LYS A 27 15.10 11.51 4.79
C LYS A 27 14.62 10.05 4.80
N VAL A 28 13.33 9.87 4.51
CA VAL A 28 12.69 8.56 4.35
C VAL A 28 12.26 8.37 2.91
N ASP A 29 12.54 7.20 2.35
CA ASP A 29 12.16 6.83 1.00
C ASP A 29 10.86 6.02 1.01
N THR A 30 9.86 6.46 0.25
CA THR A 30 8.54 5.81 0.20
C THR A 30 8.47 4.66 -0.80
N LEU A 31 9.51 4.44 -1.61
CA LEU A 31 9.57 3.34 -2.58
C LEU A 31 8.41 3.34 -3.60
N ASN A 32 8.04 4.50 -4.15
CA ASN A 32 6.97 4.63 -5.14
C ASN A 32 7.46 4.49 -6.59
N GLY A 33 8.76 4.56 -6.81
CA GLY A 33 9.43 4.54 -8.10
C GLY A 33 9.85 3.15 -8.56
N LEU A 34 10.23 3.06 -9.83
CA LEU A 34 10.70 1.81 -10.43
C LEU A 34 12.07 1.38 -9.88
N LYS A 35 13.05 2.29 -9.87
CA LYS A 35 14.45 1.97 -9.54
C LYS A 35 14.62 1.54 -8.09
N GLU A 36 14.09 2.31 -7.15
CA GLU A 36 14.10 1.96 -5.72
C GLU A 36 13.48 0.59 -5.42
N ASN A 37 12.34 0.23 -6.03
CA ASN A 37 11.76 -1.10 -5.85
C ASN A 37 12.65 -2.21 -6.42
N VAL A 38 13.28 -1.98 -7.58
CA VAL A 38 14.25 -2.93 -8.16
C VAL A 38 15.46 -3.11 -7.24
N ILE A 39 16.02 -2.03 -6.70
CA ILE A 39 17.20 -2.06 -5.82
C ILE A 39 16.88 -2.80 -4.51
N VAL A 40 15.69 -2.61 -3.95
CA VAL A 40 15.25 -3.25 -2.70
C VAL A 40 14.73 -4.68 -2.91
N GLY A 41 14.41 -5.08 -4.14
CA GLY A 41 13.90 -6.42 -4.46
C GLY A 41 12.40 -6.60 -4.24
N ARG A 42 11.62 -5.51 -4.31
CA ARG A 42 10.15 -5.53 -4.23
C ARG A 42 9.52 -5.54 -5.63
N LEU A 43 8.24 -5.91 -5.70
CA LEU A 43 7.48 -5.79 -6.95
C LEU A 43 7.48 -4.34 -7.43
N ILE A 44 7.76 -4.17 -8.72
CA ILE A 44 7.78 -2.86 -9.34
C ILE A 44 6.36 -2.33 -9.55
N PRO A 45 6.13 -1.00 -9.46
CA PRO A 45 4.83 -0.37 -9.66
C PRO A 45 4.46 -0.26 -11.16
N ALA A 46 4.80 -1.27 -11.95
CA ALA A 46 4.55 -1.33 -13.39
C ALA A 46 4.22 -2.75 -13.83
N GLY A 47 3.52 -2.88 -14.97
CA GLY A 47 3.12 -4.18 -15.52
C GLY A 47 2.37 -5.04 -14.50
N THR A 48 2.74 -6.32 -14.40
CA THR A 48 2.12 -7.28 -13.48
C THR A 48 2.18 -6.83 -12.02
N GLY A 49 3.28 -6.18 -11.59
CA GLY A 49 3.40 -5.70 -10.21
C GLY A 49 2.33 -4.67 -9.84
N LYS A 50 2.01 -3.74 -10.76
CA LYS A 50 0.88 -2.82 -10.57
C LYS A 50 -0.47 -3.53 -10.59
N MET A 51 -0.65 -4.45 -11.53
CA MET A 51 -1.92 -5.19 -11.67
C MET A 51 -2.23 -5.99 -10.40
N THR A 52 -1.25 -6.69 -9.83
CA THR A 52 -1.43 -7.43 -8.57
C THR A 52 -1.92 -6.52 -7.45
N THR A 53 -1.26 -5.38 -7.24
CA THR A 53 -1.68 -4.40 -6.23
C THR A 53 -3.10 -3.86 -6.49
N ASP A 54 -3.43 -3.57 -7.75
CA ASP A 54 -4.78 -3.11 -8.12
C ASP A 54 -5.84 -4.18 -7.79
N TYR A 55 -5.57 -5.45 -8.09
CA TYR A 55 -6.48 -6.56 -7.78
C TYR A 55 -6.62 -6.80 -6.28
N GLU A 56 -5.54 -6.71 -5.50
CA GLU A 56 -5.56 -6.81 -4.05
C GLU A 56 -6.43 -5.72 -3.42
N ASN A 57 -6.29 -4.48 -3.89
CA ASN A 57 -7.11 -3.35 -3.42
C ASN A 57 -8.60 -3.57 -3.74
N ILE A 58 -8.91 -4.03 -4.95
CA ILE A 58 -10.30 -4.32 -5.33
C ILE A 58 -10.90 -5.45 -4.49
N ALA A 59 -10.11 -6.51 -4.22
CA ALA A 59 -10.55 -7.60 -3.36
C ALA A 59 -10.81 -7.13 -1.93
N PHE A 60 -9.91 -6.31 -1.39
CA PHE A 60 -10.02 -5.75 -0.05
C PHE A 60 -11.30 -4.91 0.13
N GLU A 61 -11.59 -4.01 -0.81
CA GLU A 61 -12.81 -3.19 -0.76
C GLU A 61 -14.08 -4.04 -0.82
N ARG A 62 -14.10 -5.08 -1.67
CA ARG A 62 -15.22 -6.03 -1.74
C ARG A 62 -15.43 -6.80 -0.45
N ASP A 63 -14.35 -7.25 0.19
CA ASP A 63 -14.41 -7.97 1.45
C ASP A 63 -14.97 -7.09 2.57
N LYS A 64 -14.56 -5.81 2.60
CA LYS A 64 -15.07 -4.81 3.54
C LYS A 64 -16.58 -4.60 3.39
N GLU A 65 -17.08 -4.45 2.17
CA GLU A 65 -18.52 -4.34 1.91
C GLU A 65 -19.30 -5.58 2.37
N ILE A 66 -18.75 -6.78 2.15
CA ILE A 66 -19.40 -8.04 2.53
C ILE A 66 -19.50 -8.13 4.05
N ILE A 67 -18.45 -7.75 4.78
CA ILE A 67 -18.44 -7.73 6.24
C ILE A 67 -19.50 -6.75 6.77
N GLU A 68 -19.60 -5.56 6.17
CA GLU A 68 -20.60 -4.55 6.55
C GLU A 68 -22.04 -5.04 6.27
N LYS A 69 -22.30 -5.62 5.09
CA LYS A 69 -23.61 -6.19 4.77
C LYS A 69 -23.97 -7.34 5.72
N LYS A 70 -22.99 -8.17 6.12
CA LYS A 70 -23.19 -9.25 7.11
C LYS A 70 -23.53 -8.72 8.49
N SER A 71 -22.85 -7.66 8.96
CA SER A 71 -23.14 -7.07 10.27
C SER A 71 -24.57 -6.52 10.32
N VAL A 72 -24.97 -5.74 9.32
CA VAL A 72 -26.34 -5.19 9.19
C VAL A 72 -27.38 -6.31 9.14
N ARG A 73 -27.13 -7.37 8.36
CA ARG A 73 -28.06 -8.50 8.27
C ARG A 73 -28.18 -9.27 9.58
N LYS A 74 -27.08 -9.43 10.33
CA LYS A 74 -27.09 -10.03 11.67
C LYS A 74 -27.94 -9.22 12.64
N TYR A 75 -27.76 -7.90 12.67
CA TYR A 75 -28.57 -7.00 13.51
C TYR A 75 -30.05 -7.05 13.14
N ARG A 76 -30.42 -6.98 11.84
CA ARG A 76 -31.83 -7.11 11.43
C ARG A 76 -32.43 -8.45 11.85
N LYS A 77 -31.69 -9.55 11.70
CA LYS A 77 -32.17 -10.88 12.09
C LYS A 77 -32.37 -11.00 13.61
N LEU A 78 -31.47 -10.41 14.40
CA LEU A 78 -31.58 -10.36 15.86
C LEU A 78 -32.81 -9.55 16.31
N VAL A 79 -33.02 -8.37 15.72
CA VAL A 79 -34.18 -7.51 16.04
C VAL A 79 -35.49 -8.22 15.73
N ILE A 80 -35.62 -8.83 14.54
CA ILE A 80 -36.82 -9.59 14.16
C ILE A 80 -37.06 -10.76 15.12
N PHE A 81 -36.01 -11.49 15.50
CA PHE A 81 -36.13 -12.61 16.45
C PHE A 81 -36.67 -12.16 17.81
N PHE A 82 -36.17 -11.04 18.34
CA PHE A 82 -36.68 -10.45 19.58
C PHE A 82 -38.12 -9.92 19.46
N SER A 83 -38.52 -9.44 18.28
CA SER A 83 -39.87 -8.89 18.05
C SER A 83 -40.97 -9.96 18.01
N ILE A 84 -40.64 -11.18 17.57
CA ILE A 84 -41.60 -12.29 17.46
C ILE A 84 -41.72 -13.08 18.77
N SER A 85 -40.73 -12.96 19.65
CA SER A 85 -40.65 -13.70 20.91
C SER A 85 -41.25 -12.95 22.11
N ALA A 86 -41.82 -11.76 21.91
CA ALA A 86 -42.42 -10.89 22.91
C ALA A 86 -43.95 -10.84 22.77
#